data_AF-A0A7S1BN66-F1
#
_entry.id   AF-A0A7S1BN66-F1
#
_cell.length_a   1.000
_cell.length_b   1.000
_cell.length_c   1.000
_cell.angle_alpha   90.00
_cell.angle_beta   90.00
_cell.angle_gamma   90.00
#
_symmetry.space_group_name_H-M   'P 1'
#
loop_
_entity.id
_entity.type
_entity.pdbx_description
1 polymer ?
#
loop_
_entity_poly.entity_id
_entity_poly.type
_entity_poly.pdbx_seq_one_letter_code
_entity_poly.pdbx_strand_id
1 'polypeptide(L)'
;MVFYFSLISLTWWLSFHRFASSLKIAFVGDTGVEDPKHDGFGHRTMKMIEKEGVNLVINVGDFEYWGRCHERYEVTTEKMFFEAKDGKSYSLAEKEQLGRYQWLLGTREPFSGWQIGFENAGTEETLAAVSHETWKGMERNLRLTSEEKCNGGPWDGPWEWRQFVRNYNFDFLAASGNHEVSGDSGGGSEIWADHQKYMWNLYNERIFETGRGSCRGYHNRTEPGTVQEYGERYSCIYNDQHILFLGWHQGSDHSPKSSSEKRREKSIKFIEREFSRHDEAANNVRWRYCVHHMTASKLSPGPKKDNMRLFGIVDACRKHGALIISGHYHIYGRTKMLKSVGSDELYPIVSDDENQNKVMENQTMSIVVGNGGYTGRCDGINEGSSWMEICLAGEKYRGALIATFDDENPWKASFHYRNSLSYGAENKFKLESRLPGWNKITAAGKYHKQLYLEQKVWQNRLKAHKKLRNMNKTSIEIYPYGNRRPFNADLQMHSQLHAAGEKSRGEGHSWYPPLHPAQGRKHKQERIYDINQSQSTTE
;
A
#
# COMPACT_ATOMS: atom_id res chain seq x y z
N MET A 1 16.03 -19.54 -62.43
CA MET A 1 16.59 -18.99 -61.17
C MET A 1 15.66 -17.86 -60.74
N VAL A 2 14.56 -18.19 -60.05
CA VAL A 2 13.43 -17.29 -59.82
C VAL A 2 12.89 -17.54 -58.40
N PHE A 3 12.98 -16.50 -57.57
CA PHE A 3 12.15 -16.12 -56.41
C PHE A 3 11.85 -17.16 -55.31
N TYR A 4 12.60 -17.07 -54.20
CA TYR A 4 12.23 -17.62 -52.88
C TYR A 4 12.76 -16.72 -51.74
N PHE A 5 12.40 -15.44 -51.71
CA PHE A 5 12.71 -14.53 -50.59
C PHE A 5 11.60 -13.49 -50.42
N SER A 6 10.42 -13.87 -49.93
CA SER A 6 9.40 -12.87 -49.52
C SER A 6 8.28 -13.36 -48.58
N LEU A 7 8.56 -14.30 -47.68
CA LEU A 7 7.52 -14.81 -46.75
C LEU A 7 7.91 -14.85 -45.26
N ILE A 8 9.13 -14.43 -44.89
CA ILE A 8 9.59 -14.47 -43.48
C ILE A 8 9.46 -13.10 -42.76
N SER A 9 9.13 -12.01 -43.46
CA SER A 9 9.03 -10.68 -42.83
C SER A 9 7.64 -10.29 -42.31
N LEU A 10 6.56 -11.00 -42.67
CA LEU A 10 5.20 -10.60 -42.25
C LEU A 10 4.80 -11.11 -40.86
N THR A 11 5.36 -12.22 -40.39
CA THR A 11 5.03 -12.79 -39.07
C THR A 11 5.70 -12.05 -37.92
N TRP A 12 6.84 -11.39 -38.16
CA TRP A 12 7.50 -10.54 -37.15
C TRP A 12 6.83 -9.17 -36.97
N TRP A 13 6.06 -8.70 -37.96
CA TRP A 13 5.36 -7.40 -37.87
C TRP A 13 4.03 -7.51 -37.11
N LEU A 14 3.34 -8.66 -37.20
CA LEU A 14 2.06 -8.89 -36.54
C LEU A 14 2.16 -9.22 -35.04
N SER A 15 3.34 -9.61 -34.53
CA SER A 15 3.53 -9.86 -33.10
C SER A 15 3.90 -8.64 -32.25
N PHE A 16 4.12 -7.46 -32.85
CA PHE A 16 4.46 -6.23 -32.12
C PHE A 16 3.30 -5.25 -31.92
N HIS A 17 2.13 -5.53 -32.50
CA HIS A 17 0.88 -4.83 -32.17
C HIS A 17 0.07 -5.69 -31.18
N ARG A 18 0.63 -5.94 -29.98
CA ARG A 18 -0.27 -5.96 -28.82
C ARG A 18 -0.92 -4.59 -28.86
N PHE A 19 -2.20 -4.52 -29.28
CA PHE A 19 -3.02 -3.33 -29.15
C PHE A 19 -2.72 -2.79 -27.75
N ALA A 20 -2.09 -1.62 -27.69
CA ALA A 20 -1.81 -0.98 -26.41
C ALA A 20 -3.18 -0.77 -25.79
N SER A 21 -3.51 -1.58 -24.79
CA SER A 21 -4.79 -1.46 -24.11
C SER A 21 -4.88 -0.05 -23.55
N SER A 22 -6.01 0.62 -23.76
CA SER A 22 -6.38 1.89 -23.13
C SER A 22 -5.81 2.01 -21.73
N LEU A 23 -5.09 3.10 -21.45
CA LEU A 23 -4.60 3.37 -20.11
C LEU A 23 -5.78 3.35 -19.13
N LYS A 24 -5.61 2.62 -18.02
CA LYS A 24 -6.58 2.53 -16.93
C LYS A 24 -5.91 2.82 -15.60
N ILE A 25 -6.52 3.73 -14.83
CA ILE A 25 -6.08 4.10 -13.49
C ILE A 25 -7.22 3.86 -12.52
N ALA A 26 -6.97 3.09 -11.46
CA ALA A 26 -7.91 2.93 -10.35
C ALA A 26 -7.53 3.83 -9.17
N PHE A 27 -8.52 4.46 -8.57
CA PHE A 27 -8.41 5.19 -7.32
C PHE A 27 -9.20 4.46 -6.25
N VAL A 28 -8.54 4.18 -5.14
CA VAL A 28 -9.10 3.46 -3.99
C VAL A 28 -8.46 4.01 -2.73
N GLY A 29 -9.17 4.03 -1.62
CA GLY A 29 -8.61 4.33 -0.30
C GLY A 29 -9.15 3.33 0.69
N ASP A 30 -8.60 3.37 1.90
CA ASP A 30 -9.27 2.80 3.06
C ASP A 30 -9.57 1.30 2.82
N THR A 31 -8.56 0.61 2.30
CA THR A 31 -8.68 -0.75 1.75
C THR A 31 -8.65 -1.81 2.82
N GLY A 32 -7.78 -1.64 3.81
CA GLY A 32 -7.41 -2.71 4.74
C GLY A 32 -6.81 -3.94 4.06
N VAL A 33 -6.34 -4.86 4.90
CA VAL A 33 -5.76 -6.16 4.49
C VAL A 33 -6.50 -7.31 5.18
N GLU A 34 -7.81 -7.16 5.39
CA GLU A 34 -8.64 -8.18 6.04
C GLU A 34 -8.38 -9.58 5.45
N ASP A 35 -8.38 -10.59 6.34
CA ASP A 35 -7.87 -11.95 6.12
C ASP A 35 -8.02 -12.45 4.67
N PRO A 36 -6.91 -12.66 3.94
CA PRO A 36 -6.91 -13.22 2.59
C PRO A 36 -7.63 -14.56 2.46
N LYS A 37 -7.76 -15.34 3.56
CA LYS A 37 -8.47 -16.63 3.57
C LYS A 37 -9.98 -16.47 3.46
N HIS A 38 -10.52 -15.31 3.82
CA HIS A 38 -11.97 -15.04 3.84
C HIS A 38 -12.41 -14.10 2.71
N ASP A 39 -11.53 -13.77 1.76
CA ASP A 39 -11.75 -12.72 0.76
C ASP A 39 -12.28 -11.44 1.44
N GLY A 40 -11.49 -10.88 2.37
CA GLY A 40 -11.78 -9.59 2.99
C GLY A 40 -12.14 -8.52 1.95
N PHE A 41 -12.91 -7.49 2.33
CA PHE A 41 -13.50 -6.59 1.33
C PHE A 41 -12.44 -5.84 0.51
N GLY A 42 -11.32 -5.44 1.13
CA GLY A 42 -10.17 -4.87 0.42
C GLY A 42 -9.60 -5.82 -0.64
N HIS A 43 -9.49 -7.11 -0.32
CA HIS A 43 -9.04 -8.13 -1.28
C HIS A 43 -10.00 -8.29 -2.46
N ARG A 44 -11.32 -8.26 -2.21
CA ARG A 44 -12.32 -8.28 -3.29
C ARG A 44 -12.21 -7.06 -4.20
N THR A 45 -12.02 -5.89 -3.62
CA THR A 45 -11.84 -4.64 -4.37
C THR A 45 -10.60 -4.71 -5.25
N MET A 46 -9.47 -5.21 -4.74
CA MET A 46 -8.23 -5.32 -5.50
C MET A 46 -8.29 -6.40 -6.59
N LYS A 47 -8.93 -7.55 -6.33
CA LYS A 47 -9.26 -8.55 -7.36
C LYS A 47 -10.15 -7.97 -8.46
N MET A 48 -11.13 -7.14 -8.11
CA MET A 48 -12.00 -6.46 -9.08
C MET A 48 -11.18 -5.51 -9.96
N ILE A 49 -10.32 -4.68 -9.35
CA ILE A 49 -9.40 -3.78 -10.07
C ILE A 49 -8.50 -4.54 -11.05
N GLU A 50 -7.91 -5.66 -10.63
CA GLU A 50 -7.06 -6.49 -11.50
C GLU A 50 -7.85 -7.06 -12.68
N LYS A 51 -9.05 -7.59 -12.44
CA LYS A 51 -9.94 -8.11 -13.50
C LYS A 51 -10.33 -7.04 -14.53
N GLU A 52 -10.38 -5.77 -14.12
CA GLU A 52 -10.65 -4.65 -15.02
C GLU A 52 -9.44 -4.29 -15.90
N GLY A 53 -8.29 -4.95 -15.71
CA GLY A 53 -7.07 -4.72 -16.50
C GLY A 53 -6.46 -3.35 -16.23
N VAL A 54 -6.53 -2.88 -14.98
CA VAL A 54 -5.98 -1.60 -14.56
C VAL A 54 -4.45 -1.59 -14.68
N ASN A 55 -3.88 -0.50 -15.19
CA ASN A 55 -2.43 -0.35 -15.32
C ASN A 55 -1.78 0.20 -14.06
N LEU A 56 -2.44 1.19 -13.42
CA LEU A 56 -1.96 1.87 -12.22
C LEU A 56 -3.06 1.94 -11.16
N VAL A 57 -2.74 1.53 -9.95
CA VAL A 57 -3.56 1.77 -8.77
C VAL A 57 -2.96 2.91 -7.97
N ILE A 58 -3.79 3.90 -7.67
CA ILE A 58 -3.51 5.01 -6.77
C ILE A 58 -4.29 4.75 -5.49
N ASN A 59 -3.58 4.38 -4.43
CA ASN A 59 -4.19 4.26 -3.11
C ASN A 59 -4.11 5.59 -2.35
N VAL A 60 -5.24 6.10 -1.86
CA VAL A 60 -5.31 7.41 -1.21
C VAL A 60 -5.06 7.37 0.29
N GLY A 61 -4.56 6.27 0.84
CA GLY A 61 -4.18 6.16 2.26
C GLY A 61 -5.10 5.25 3.04
N ASP A 62 -4.71 4.97 4.28
CA ASP A 62 -5.28 3.93 5.14
C ASP A 62 -5.28 2.57 4.41
N PHE A 63 -4.07 2.15 4.04
CA PHE A 63 -3.84 0.89 3.36
C PHE A 63 -4.22 -0.27 4.26
N GLU A 64 -3.89 -0.10 5.53
CA GLU A 64 -3.77 -1.17 6.48
C GLU A 64 -4.40 -0.76 7.82
N TYR A 65 -5.66 -1.12 7.98
CA TYR A 65 -6.37 -0.98 9.24
C TYR A 65 -5.96 -2.14 10.13
N TRP A 66 -4.79 -2.02 10.72
CA TRP A 66 -4.39 -2.99 11.73
C TRP A 66 -5.38 -2.92 12.88
N GLY A 67 -5.79 -4.11 13.33
CA GLY A 67 -6.37 -4.41 14.63
C GLY A 67 -5.35 -5.26 15.40
N ARG A 68 -4.78 -4.83 16.52
CA ARG A 68 -4.14 -5.80 17.44
C ARG A 68 -5.29 -6.47 18.14
N CYS A 69 -5.42 -7.78 18.01
CA CYS A 69 -6.20 -8.53 18.99
C CYS A 69 -5.34 -8.57 20.26
N HIS A 70 -5.74 -7.81 21.27
CA HIS A 70 -5.08 -7.73 22.55
C HIS A 70 -5.88 -8.57 23.54
N GLU A 71 -5.39 -9.77 23.80
CA GLU A 71 -5.87 -10.54 24.94
C GLU A 71 -4.89 -10.30 26.09
N ARG A 72 -5.37 -9.88 27.25
CA ARG A 72 -4.57 -9.86 28.49
C ARG A 72 -4.89 -11.09 29.30
N TYR A 73 -3.84 -11.74 29.76
CA TYR A 73 -3.89 -12.89 30.61
C TYR A 73 -3.17 -12.61 31.92
N GLU A 74 -3.58 -13.31 32.96
CA GLU A 74 -2.92 -13.36 34.25
C GLU A 74 -2.40 -14.78 34.49
N VAL A 75 -1.16 -14.89 34.98
CA VAL A 75 -0.57 -16.18 35.34
C VAL A 75 -1.25 -16.72 36.60
N THR A 76 -1.81 -17.93 36.53
CA THR A 76 -2.56 -18.56 37.64
C THR A 76 -1.75 -19.53 38.48
N THR A 77 -0.51 -19.82 38.09
CA THR A 77 0.41 -20.71 38.80
C THR A 77 1.52 -19.92 39.48
N GLU A 78 2.08 -20.45 40.57
CA GLU A 78 3.19 -19.82 41.32
C GLU A 78 4.32 -19.32 40.39
N LYS A 79 4.65 -20.14 39.39
CA LYS A 79 5.65 -19.81 38.39
C LYS A 79 5.37 -20.51 37.06
N MET A 80 5.41 -19.77 35.96
CA MET A 80 5.29 -20.30 34.60
C MET A 80 6.60 -20.11 33.84
N PHE A 81 7.04 -21.12 33.11
CA PHE A 81 8.22 -21.05 32.24
C PHE A 81 7.83 -21.27 30.79
N PHE A 82 8.48 -20.56 29.88
CA PHE A 82 8.34 -20.81 28.45
C PHE A 82 9.62 -20.47 27.70
N GLU A 83 9.81 -21.08 26.54
CA GLU A 83 10.92 -20.80 25.63
C GLU A 83 10.39 -20.04 24.41
N ALA A 84 11.01 -18.90 24.11
CA ALA A 84 10.72 -18.15 22.90
C ALA A 84 11.41 -18.78 21.69
N LYS A 85 10.96 -18.39 20.49
CA LYS A 85 11.51 -18.87 19.22
C LYS A 85 12.98 -18.49 19.00
N ASP A 86 13.49 -17.48 19.69
CA ASP A 86 14.91 -17.13 19.67
C ASP A 86 15.76 -18.00 20.62
N GLY A 87 15.14 -18.99 21.28
CA GLY A 87 15.78 -19.92 22.21
C GLY A 87 15.95 -19.37 23.62
N LYS A 88 15.46 -18.16 23.92
CA LYS A 88 15.50 -17.61 25.28
C LYS A 88 14.39 -18.19 26.14
N SER A 89 14.75 -18.55 27.36
CA SER A 89 13.81 -18.98 28.38
C SER A 89 13.35 -17.81 29.24
N TYR A 90 12.06 -17.75 29.51
CA TYR A 90 11.42 -16.74 30.33
C TYR A 90 10.70 -17.42 31.50
N SER A 91 10.61 -16.70 32.63
CA SER A 91 9.82 -17.12 33.77
C SER A 91 8.93 -15.99 34.24
N LEU A 92 7.65 -16.28 34.44
CA LEU A 92 6.66 -15.34 34.93
C LEU A 92 6.13 -15.80 36.28
N ALA A 93 5.98 -14.87 37.21
CA ALA A 93 5.42 -15.13 38.54
C ALA A 93 3.88 -15.17 38.52
N GLU A 94 3.28 -15.73 39.57
CA GLU A 94 1.83 -15.67 39.79
C GLU A 94 1.33 -14.22 39.72
N LYS A 95 0.17 -14.02 39.08
CA LYS A 95 -0.49 -12.73 38.90
C LYS A 95 0.20 -11.74 37.95
N GLU A 96 1.36 -12.08 37.40
CA GLU A 96 1.93 -11.28 36.31
C GLU A 96 0.98 -11.25 35.12
N GLN A 97 0.93 -10.08 34.48
CA GLN A 97 0.08 -9.86 33.32
C GLN A 97 0.85 -10.12 32.03
N LEU A 98 0.15 -10.71 31.07
CA LEU A 98 0.66 -11.14 29.80
C LEU A 98 -0.25 -10.60 28.69
N GLY A 99 0.28 -9.74 27.83
CA GLY A 99 -0.37 -9.38 26.58
C GLY A 99 -0.11 -10.44 25.52
N ARG A 100 -1.15 -11.05 24.98
CA ARG A 100 -1.06 -11.89 23.78
C ARG A 100 -1.46 -11.07 22.56
N TYR A 101 -0.62 -11.15 21.55
CA TYR A 101 -0.78 -10.46 20.28
C TYR A 101 -0.97 -11.50 19.18
N GLN A 102 -2.17 -11.53 18.57
CA GLN A 102 -2.43 -12.40 17.44
C GLN A 102 -1.97 -11.77 16.12
N TRP A 103 -1.12 -12.49 15.39
CA TRP A 103 -0.92 -12.25 13.97
C TRP A 103 -2.01 -12.97 13.18
N LEU A 104 -2.80 -12.23 12.39
CA LEU A 104 -3.68 -12.85 11.40
C LEU A 104 -2.82 -13.25 10.19
N LEU A 105 -2.31 -14.48 10.24
CA LEU A 105 -1.49 -15.09 9.19
C LEU A 105 -2.11 -14.96 7.77
N GLY A 106 -1.53 -14.06 6.97
CA GLY A 106 -1.49 -14.18 5.52
C GLY A 106 -0.79 -15.48 5.11
N THR A 107 -1.42 -16.26 4.24
CA THR A 107 -1.03 -17.63 3.90
C THR A 107 0.35 -17.74 3.25
N ARG A 108 1.37 -18.21 4.00
CA ARG A 108 2.34 -19.30 3.68
C ARG A 108 3.58 -19.15 4.59
N GLU A 109 3.81 -20.17 5.41
CA GLU A 109 4.76 -20.27 6.54
C GLU A 109 6.26 -19.98 6.25
N PRO A 110 7.10 -19.62 7.26
CA PRO A 110 7.09 -20.18 8.63
C PRO A 110 7.20 -19.13 9.75
N PHE A 111 6.08 -18.54 10.14
CA PHE A 111 5.92 -18.06 11.52
C PHE A 111 4.50 -18.35 12.02
N SER A 112 4.14 -19.62 12.19
CA SER A 112 3.04 -19.98 13.11
C SER A 112 3.51 -19.72 14.53
N GLY A 113 3.00 -18.67 15.17
CA GLY A 113 3.43 -18.28 16.51
C GLY A 113 2.67 -17.08 17.06
N TRP A 114 2.85 -16.83 18.35
CA TRP A 114 2.25 -15.71 19.07
C TRP A 114 3.35 -14.76 19.50
N GLN A 115 3.11 -13.45 19.49
CA GLN A 115 3.93 -12.54 20.28
C GLN A 115 3.29 -12.36 21.65
N ILE A 116 4.14 -12.35 22.66
CA ILE A 116 3.78 -12.24 24.05
C ILE A 116 4.53 -11.03 24.61
N GLY A 117 3.79 -10.04 25.10
CA GLY A 117 4.31 -8.92 25.88
C GLY A 117 4.11 -9.17 27.37
N PHE A 118 5.11 -8.87 28.19
CA PHE A 118 4.99 -8.89 29.65
C PHE A 118 5.82 -7.77 30.27
N GLU A 119 5.34 -7.21 31.38
CA GLU A 119 6.03 -6.17 32.13
C GLU A 119 7.02 -6.80 33.09
N ASN A 120 8.32 -6.56 32.85
CA ASN A 120 9.36 -7.04 33.73
C ASN A 120 9.65 -5.95 34.77
N ALA A 121 9.13 -6.11 35.99
CA ALA A 121 9.44 -5.32 37.20
C ALA A 121 9.82 -3.83 37.00
N GLY A 122 9.06 -3.12 36.16
CA GLY A 122 8.95 -1.66 36.16
C GLY A 122 9.86 -0.85 35.24
N THR A 123 9.81 -0.99 33.90
CA THR A 123 9.76 0.18 32.97
C THR A 123 9.61 -0.12 31.48
N GLU A 124 9.80 -1.36 30.98
CA GLU A 124 9.63 -1.66 29.55
C GLU A 124 8.91 -2.99 29.30
N GLU A 125 8.00 -3.00 28.31
CA GLU A 125 7.31 -4.20 27.85
C GLU A 125 8.29 -5.09 27.07
N THR A 126 8.53 -6.31 27.56
CA THR A 126 9.38 -7.29 26.86
C THR A 126 8.52 -8.10 25.89
N LEU A 127 8.85 -8.06 24.59
CA LEU A 127 8.19 -8.86 23.56
C LEU A 127 8.96 -10.16 23.27
N ALA A 128 8.28 -11.29 23.33
CA ALA A 128 8.81 -12.61 22.98
C ALA A 128 7.90 -13.31 21.97
N ALA A 129 8.47 -13.82 20.87
CA ALA A 129 7.73 -14.66 19.94
C ALA A 129 7.75 -16.13 20.41
N VAL A 130 6.61 -16.80 20.52
CA VAL A 130 6.49 -18.22 20.90
C VAL A 130 5.86 -19.03 19.77
N SER A 131 6.08 -20.35 19.73
CA SER A 131 5.37 -21.24 18.80
C SER A 131 3.92 -21.46 19.24
N HIS A 132 3.10 -22.03 18.33
CA HIS A 132 1.73 -22.40 18.66
C HIS A 132 1.69 -23.49 19.76
N GLU A 133 2.63 -24.43 19.74
CA GLU A 133 2.77 -25.51 20.72
C GLU A 133 3.16 -24.95 22.10
N THR A 134 4.11 -24.02 22.14
CA THR A 134 4.51 -23.33 23.38
C THR A 134 3.30 -22.61 23.98
N TRP A 135 2.54 -21.87 23.16
CA TRP A 135 1.33 -21.19 23.63
C TRP A 135 0.29 -22.15 24.22
N LYS A 136 -0.02 -23.26 23.53
CA LYS A 136 -0.94 -24.29 24.07
C LYS A 136 -0.45 -24.89 25.40
N GLY A 137 0.87 -24.96 25.59
CA GLY A 137 1.48 -25.33 26.86
C GLY A 137 1.18 -24.31 27.96
N MET A 138 1.35 -23.02 27.65
CA MET A 138 1.16 -21.89 28.57
C MET A 138 -0.30 -21.62 28.91
N GLU A 139 -1.22 -21.70 27.95
CA GLU A 139 -2.63 -21.29 28.06
C GLU A 139 -3.37 -21.93 29.24
N ARG A 140 -2.98 -23.15 29.64
CA ARG A 140 -3.55 -23.84 30.81
C ARG A 140 -3.20 -23.19 32.15
N ASN A 141 -2.15 -22.37 32.19
CA ASN A 141 -1.67 -21.64 33.36
C ASN A 141 -2.01 -20.15 33.29
N LEU A 142 -2.90 -19.77 32.37
CA LEU A 142 -3.28 -18.39 32.10
C LEU A 142 -4.79 -18.23 32.27
N ARG A 143 -5.20 -17.13 32.89
CA ARG A 143 -6.60 -16.71 32.96
C ARG A 143 -6.78 -15.45 32.13
N LEU A 144 -7.68 -15.47 31.15
CA LEU A 144 -8.04 -14.29 30.39
C LEU A 144 -8.66 -13.24 31.33
N THR A 145 -8.03 -12.07 31.43
CA THR A 145 -8.47 -10.96 32.29
C THR A 145 -9.18 -9.87 31.49
N SER A 146 -8.76 -9.64 30.25
CA SER A 146 -9.48 -8.78 29.31
C SER A 146 -9.26 -9.24 27.88
N GLU A 147 -10.31 -9.20 27.08
CA GLU A 147 -10.22 -9.34 25.63
C GLU A 147 -10.59 -7.99 25.02
N GLU A 148 -9.58 -7.29 24.51
CA GLU A 148 -9.81 -6.12 23.69
C GLU A 148 -10.00 -6.60 22.25
N LYS A 149 -11.26 -6.53 21.79
CA LYS A 149 -11.61 -6.85 20.41
C LYS A 149 -10.67 -6.10 19.46
N CYS A 150 -10.16 -6.81 18.46
CA CYS A 150 -9.10 -6.40 17.55
C CYS A 150 -9.20 -4.92 17.16
N ASN A 151 -8.45 -4.07 17.87
CA ASN A 151 -8.32 -2.63 17.63
C ASN A 151 -6.82 -2.32 17.63
N GLY A 152 -6.36 -1.58 16.63
CA GLY A 152 -5.03 -1.60 16.03
C GLY A 152 -3.78 -1.50 16.89
N GLY A 153 -2.76 -2.27 16.47
CA GLY A 153 -1.37 -1.93 16.72
C GLY A 153 -0.40 -2.74 15.84
N PRO A 154 0.90 -2.41 15.83
CA PRO A 154 1.47 -1.92 14.58
C PRO A 154 2.65 -2.68 13.92
N TRP A 155 2.96 -3.92 14.27
CA TRP A 155 4.35 -4.37 14.11
C TRP A 155 4.77 -5.08 12.79
N ASP A 156 3.87 -5.61 11.94
CA ASP A 156 4.28 -6.22 10.64
C ASP A 156 3.52 -5.67 9.43
N GLY A 157 2.80 -4.57 9.63
CA GLY A 157 1.82 -4.16 8.66
C GLY A 157 2.33 -3.88 7.26
N PRO A 158 3.35 -3.02 7.14
CA PRO A 158 3.92 -2.65 5.85
C PRO A 158 4.43 -3.86 5.05
N TRP A 159 4.84 -4.95 5.72
CA TRP A 159 5.31 -6.17 5.05
C TRP A 159 4.15 -6.97 4.45
N GLU A 160 3.08 -7.19 5.20
CA GLU A 160 1.92 -7.94 4.70
C GLU A 160 1.24 -7.20 3.55
N TRP A 161 1.07 -5.87 3.67
CA TRP A 161 0.54 -5.06 2.58
C TRP A 161 1.44 -5.12 1.33
N ARG A 162 2.76 -5.12 1.51
CA ARG A 162 3.70 -5.29 0.39
C ARG A 162 3.52 -6.62 -0.34
N GLN A 163 3.40 -7.72 0.39
CA GLN A 163 3.14 -9.02 -0.23
C GLN A 163 1.77 -9.05 -0.90
N PHE A 164 0.77 -8.45 -0.25
CA PHE A 164 -0.58 -8.34 -0.77
C PHE A 164 -0.59 -7.63 -2.14
N VAL A 165 0.00 -6.43 -2.25
CA VAL A 165 0.06 -5.69 -3.53
C VAL A 165 0.91 -6.41 -4.57
N ARG A 166 1.95 -7.16 -4.13
CA ARG A 166 2.79 -7.95 -5.03
C ARG A 166 2.06 -9.07 -5.75
N ASN A 167 0.97 -9.57 -5.17
CA ASN A 167 0.15 -10.62 -5.77
C ASN A 167 -0.68 -10.13 -6.97
N TYR A 168 -0.73 -8.82 -7.24
CA TYR A 168 -1.48 -8.26 -8.35
C TYR A 168 -0.57 -7.69 -9.44
N ASN A 169 -1.06 -7.76 -10.69
CA ASN A 169 -0.35 -7.32 -11.89
C ASN A 169 -0.71 -5.89 -12.34
N PHE A 170 -0.52 -4.90 -11.45
CA PHE A 170 -0.61 -3.48 -11.76
C PHE A 170 0.52 -2.68 -11.10
N ASP A 171 0.79 -1.49 -11.63
CA ASP A 171 1.66 -0.52 -10.96
C ASP A 171 0.94 0.11 -9.76
N PHE A 172 1.70 0.60 -8.77
CA PHE A 172 1.13 1.08 -7.52
C PHE A 172 1.82 2.36 -7.05
N LEU A 173 1.01 3.36 -6.68
CA LEU A 173 1.43 4.60 -6.02
C LEU A 173 0.45 4.90 -4.88
N ALA A 174 0.89 5.64 -3.86
CA ALA A 174 0.02 5.87 -2.72
C ALA A 174 0.30 7.13 -1.86
N ALA A 175 -0.75 7.77 -1.35
CA ALA A 175 -0.64 8.78 -0.28
C ALA A 175 -0.81 8.10 1.08
N SER A 176 -0.19 8.61 2.14
CA SER A 176 -0.44 8.11 3.49
C SER A 176 -1.70 8.70 4.13
N GLY A 177 -2.40 7.88 4.89
CA GLY A 177 -3.50 8.25 5.77
C GLY A 177 -3.12 8.31 7.25
N ASN A 178 -4.12 8.49 8.10
CA ASN A 178 -3.91 8.56 9.56
C ASN A 178 -3.49 7.24 10.17
N HIS A 179 -3.80 6.11 9.53
CA HIS A 179 -3.40 4.79 10.00
C HIS A 179 -1.94 4.45 9.66
N GLU A 180 -1.29 5.21 8.76
CA GLU A 180 0.12 4.98 8.41
C GLU A 180 1.12 5.83 9.20
N VAL A 181 0.68 6.92 9.85
CA VAL A 181 1.57 7.94 10.43
C VAL A 181 1.74 7.84 11.95
N SER A 182 2.90 8.30 12.43
CA SER A 182 3.26 8.28 13.85
C SER A 182 2.39 9.19 14.73
N GLY A 183 1.73 8.67 15.78
CA GLY A 183 1.04 9.47 16.81
C GLY A 183 -0.18 8.80 17.45
N ASP A 184 -1.02 9.61 18.13
CA ASP A 184 -2.22 9.21 18.88
C ASP A 184 -3.27 8.41 18.06
N SER A 185 -3.10 8.33 16.74
CA SER A 185 -3.95 7.58 15.81
C SER A 185 -3.40 6.20 15.42
N GLY A 186 -2.34 5.69 16.06
CA GLY A 186 -1.96 4.27 16.03
C GLY A 186 -0.75 3.89 15.16
N GLY A 187 -0.12 4.84 14.46
CA GLY A 187 1.19 4.59 13.84
C GLY A 187 2.34 4.92 14.78
N GLY A 188 3.46 4.19 14.67
CA GLY A 188 4.76 4.53 15.27
C GLY A 188 5.67 5.20 14.24
N SER A 189 6.71 5.90 14.70
CA SER A 189 7.73 6.51 13.80
C SER A 189 8.44 5.48 12.92
N GLU A 190 8.62 4.26 13.42
CA GLU A 190 9.23 3.15 12.69
C GLU A 190 8.32 2.65 11.56
N ILE A 191 7.02 2.47 11.84
CA ILE A 191 6.04 2.09 10.83
C ILE A 191 5.96 3.14 9.72
N TRP A 192 6.00 4.41 10.11
CA TRP A 192 5.99 5.48 9.14
C TRP A 192 7.18 5.32 8.19
N ALA A 193 8.40 5.20 8.73
CA ALA A 193 9.59 4.98 7.94
C ALA A 193 9.49 3.72 7.04
N ASP A 194 8.89 2.64 7.55
CA ASP A 194 8.69 1.41 6.79
C ASP A 194 7.65 1.55 5.67
N HIS A 195 6.56 2.27 5.89
CA HIS A 195 5.59 2.64 4.85
C HIS A 195 6.23 3.45 3.74
N GLN A 196 7.00 4.47 4.12
CA GLN A 196 7.74 5.30 3.17
C GLN A 196 8.71 4.46 2.34
N LYS A 197 9.47 3.59 2.99
CA LYS A 197 10.42 2.66 2.34
C LYS A 197 9.72 1.67 1.43
N TYR A 198 8.56 1.18 1.83
CA TYR A 198 7.73 0.29 1.04
C TYR A 198 7.22 0.95 -0.24
N MET A 199 6.57 2.12 -0.12
CA MET A 199 6.05 2.87 -1.26
C MET A 199 7.18 3.19 -2.25
N TRP A 200 8.34 3.61 -1.73
CA TRP A 200 9.52 3.87 -2.54
C TRP A 200 10.03 2.61 -3.26
N ASN A 201 10.06 1.45 -2.59
CA ASN A 201 10.47 0.19 -3.20
C ASN A 201 9.52 -0.25 -4.32
N LEU A 202 8.21 -0.19 -4.11
CA LEU A 202 7.24 -0.53 -5.16
C LEU A 202 7.32 0.41 -6.36
N TYR A 203 7.42 1.72 -6.11
CA TYR A 203 7.66 2.69 -7.17
C TYR A 203 8.92 2.33 -7.97
N ASN A 204 10.03 2.03 -7.29
CA ASN A 204 11.26 1.68 -7.97
C ASN A 204 11.10 0.43 -8.83
N GLU A 205 10.60 -0.65 -8.23
CA GLU A 205 10.46 -1.97 -8.87
C GLU A 205 9.49 -1.92 -10.07
N ARG A 206 8.33 -1.28 -9.90
CA ARG A 206 7.22 -1.37 -10.86
C ARG A 206 7.17 -0.23 -11.86
N ILE A 207 7.63 0.98 -11.48
CA ILE A 207 7.45 2.19 -12.29
C ILE A 207 8.78 2.72 -12.81
N PHE A 208 9.75 2.95 -11.93
CA PHE A 208 11.02 3.57 -12.31
C PHE A 208 11.90 2.62 -13.12
N GLU A 209 12.13 1.39 -12.62
CA GLU A 209 13.01 0.43 -13.26
C GLU A 209 12.42 -0.11 -14.57
N THR A 210 11.10 -0.12 -14.70
CA THR A 210 10.39 -0.45 -15.94
C THR A 210 10.29 0.72 -16.92
N GLY A 211 10.60 1.95 -16.48
CA GLY A 211 10.54 3.16 -17.29
C GLY A 211 9.12 3.64 -17.62
N ARG A 212 8.13 3.28 -16.79
CA ARG A 212 6.71 3.67 -16.97
C ARG A 212 6.38 5.03 -16.34
N GLY A 213 7.27 5.55 -15.50
CA GLY A 213 7.09 6.85 -14.88
C GLY A 213 8.30 7.31 -14.09
N SER A 214 8.17 8.47 -13.47
CA SER A 214 9.18 9.07 -12.61
C SER A 214 8.53 9.90 -11.52
N CYS A 215 8.99 9.74 -10.29
CA CYS A 215 8.53 10.50 -9.14
C CYS A 215 9.67 11.34 -8.55
N ARG A 216 9.32 12.52 -8.05
CA ARG A 216 10.20 13.52 -7.43
C ARG A 216 9.64 13.87 -6.05
N GLY A 217 10.53 14.05 -5.09
CA GLY A 217 10.13 14.44 -3.73
C GLY A 217 10.03 15.94 -3.54
N TYR A 218 9.64 16.36 -2.34
CA TYR A 218 9.49 17.78 -2.01
C TYR A 218 10.80 18.58 -2.12
N HIS A 219 11.92 18.04 -1.66
CA HIS A 219 13.23 18.67 -1.71
C HIS A 219 14.01 18.31 -2.98
N ASN A 220 13.94 17.05 -3.43
CA ASN A 220 14.68 16.58 -4.60
C ASN A 220 13.88 16.65 -5.90
N ARG A 221 14.33 17.49 -6.84
CA ARG A 221 13.65 17.75 -8.13
C ARG A 221 14.17 16.89 -9.30
N THR A 222 15.33 16.25 -9.17
CA THR A 222 16.05 15.71 -10.33
C THR A 222 16.35 14.22 -10.22
N GLU A 223 16.18 13.61 -9.05
CA GLU A 223 16.31 12.17 -8.87
C GLU A 223 15.01 11.62 -8.25
N PRO A 224 14.80 10.29 -8.31
CA PRO A 224 13.82 9.64 -7.43
C PRO A 224 13.97 10.21 -6.03
N GLY A 225 12.88 10.76 -5.49
CA GLY A 225 12.88 11.33 -4.14
C GLY A 225 13.50 10.37 -3.12
N THR A 226 14.00 10.90 -2.01
CA THR A 226 14.50 10.05 -0.93
C THR A 226 13.33 9.27 -0.34
N VAL A 227 13.62 8.12 0.31
CA VAL A 227 12.59 7.33 0.99
C VAL A 227 11.70 8.21 1.88
N GLN A 228 12.31 9.15 2.61
CA GLN A 228 11.63 10.06 3.55
C GLN A 228 10.63 11.02 2.89
N GLU A 229 10.73 11.25 1.57
CA GLU A 229 9.79 12.12 0.85
C GLU A 229 8.53 11.38 0.40
N TYR A 230 8.63 10.06 0.20
CA TYR A 230 7.49 9.22 -0.13
C TYR A 230 6.59 9.13 1.09
N GLY A 231 5.28 9.21 0.91
CA GLY A 231 4.34 9.34 2.01
C GLY A 231 4.19 10.77 2.56
N GLU A 232 5.20 11.64 2.52
CA GLU A 232 4.99 13.04 2.94
C GLU A 232 4.43 13.91 1.82
N ARG A 233 5.25 14.19 0.81
CA ARG A 233 4.93 15.03 -0.34
C ARG A 233 5.80 14.62 -1.50
N TYR A 234 5.18 14.10 -2.54
CA TYR A 234 5.89 13.71 -3.74
C TYR A 234 4.97 13.83 -4.96
N SER A 235 5.58 13.91 -6.12
CA SER A 235 4.93 14.23 -7.39
C SER A 235 5.44 13.27 -8.45
N CYS A 236 4.54 12.70 -9.22
CA CYS A 236 4.83 11.65 -10.19
C CYS A 236 4.30 12.01 -11.56
N ILE A 237 5.10 11.71 -12.57
CA ILE A 237 4.66 11.61 -13.96
C ILE A 237 4.56 10.12 -14.29
N TYR A 238 3.36 9.66 -14.62
CA TYR A 238 3.10 8.31 -15.12
C TYR A 238 2.48 8.43 -16.50
N ASN A 239 3.20 8.02 -17.54
CA ASN A 239 2.88 8.39 -18.93
C ASN A 239 2.67 9.92 -19.07
N ASP A 240 1.44 10.35 -19.35
CA ASP A 240 1.01 11.74 -19.53
C ASP A 240 0.13 12.25 -18.37
N GLN A 241 0.23 11.59 -17.22
CA GLN A 241 -0.56 11.85 -16.02
C GLN A 241 0.35 12.45 -14.96
N HIS A 242 -0.01 13.62 -14.42
CA HIS A 242 0.70 14.26 -13.32
C HIS A 242 -0.06 14.05 -12.03
N ILE A 243 0.53 13.28 -11.12
CA ILE A 243 -0.12 12.88 -9.87
C ILE A 243 0.70 13.42 -8.71
N LEU A 244 0.10 14.28 -7.91
CA LEU A 244 0.70 14.87 -6.72
C LEU A 244 0.10 14.22 -5.48
N PHE A 245 0.96 13.78 -4.57
CA PHE A 245 0.58 13.11 -3.33
C PHE A 245 0.91 13.99 -2.11
N LEU A 246 -0.06 14.12 -1.20
CA LEU A 246 0.12 14.75 0.11
C LEU A 246 -0.30 13.75 1.20
N GLY A 247 0.63 13.41 2.09
CA GLY A 247 0.35 12.57 3.24
C GLY A 247 -0.40 13.29 4.36
N TRP A 248 -0.87 12.51 5.33
CA TRP A 248 -1.64 12.98 6.49
C TRP A 248 -1.07 14.23 7.18
N HIS A 249 0.19 14.22 7.60
CA HIS A 249 0.75 15.37 8.34
C HIS A 249 0.93 16.63 7.49
N GLN A 250 0.86 16.51 6.16
CA GLN A 250 1.30 17.53 5.23
C GLN A 250 0.15 18.42 4.76
N GLY A 251 -0.73 18.76 5.68
CA GLY A 251 -1.85 19.65 5.43
C GLY A 251 -3.17 19.07 5.87
N SER A 252 -3.19 17.76 6.13
CA SER A 252 -4.38 17.04 6.54
C SER A 252 -4.61 16.98 8.06
N ASP A 253 -3.80 17.69 8.84
CA ASP A 253 -3.97 17.84 10.29
C ASP A 253 -4.96 19.00 10.59
N HIS A 254 -6.03 18.69 11.32
CA HIS A 254 -7.10 19.61 11.71
C HIS A 254 -6.67 20.64 12.77
N SER A 255 -5.47 20.51 13.34
CA SER A 255 -5.03 21.35 14.43
C SER A 255 -4.88 22.83 13.99
N PRO A 256 -5.44 23.79 14.74
CA PRO A 256 -5.22 25.22 14.52
C PRO A 256 -3.82 25.68 14.98
N LYS A 257 -2.94 24.76 15.35
CA LYS A 257 -1.55 25.05 15.72
C LYS A 257 -0.82 25.69 14.53
N SER A 258 0.04 26.67 14.82
CA SER A 258 0.86 27.36 13.82
C SER A 258 1.76 26.42 13.00
N SER A 259 2.14 25.26 13.55
CA SER A 259 2.87 24.21 12.82
C SER A 259 2.03 23.57 11.71
N SER A 260 0.73 23.35 11.91
CA SER A 260 -0.19 22.82 10.90
C SER A 260 -0.47 23.81 9.79
N GLU A 261 -0.59 25.10 10.10
CA GLU A 261 -0.68 26.18 9.10
C GLU A 261 0.57 26.22 8.22
N LYS A 262 1.77 26.25 8.81
CA LYS A 262 3.04 26.20 8.07
C LYS A 262 3.15 24.96 7.19
N ARG A 263 2.64 23.80 7.64
CA ARG A 263 2.61 22.56 6.83
C ARG A 263 1.66 22.70 5.63
N ARG A 264 0.49 23.31 5.80
CA ARG A 264 -0.43 23.60 4.68
C ARG A 264 0.19 24.57 3.68
N GLU A 265 0.81 25.65 4.14
CA GLU A 265 1.50 26.60 3.26
C GLU A 265 2.62 25.93 2.44
N LYS A 266 3.41 25.04 3.06
CA LYS A 266 4.42 24.25 2.34
C LYS A 266 3.79 23.38 1.25
N SER A 267 2.63 22.79 1.52
CA SER A 267 1.91 21.96 0.54
C SER A 267 1.34 22.78 -0.60
N ILE A 268 0.81 23.98 -0.31
CA ILE A 268 0.36 24.92 -1.34
C ILE A 268 1.56 25.31 -2.23
N LYS A 269 2.68 25.71 -1.64
CA LYS A 269 3.91 26.02 -2.39
C LYS A 269 4.42 24.83 -3.21
N PHE A 270 4.27 23.61 -2.70
CA PHE A 270 4.61 22.39 -3.43
C PHE A 270 3.70 22.22 -4.66
N ILE A 271 2.38 22.33 -4.50
CA ILE A 271 1.42 22.24 -5.61
C ILE A 271 1.71 23.30 -6.69
N GLU A 272 1.84 24.56 -6.27
CA GLU A 272 2.11 25.68 -7.19
C GLU A 272 3.41 25.49 -7.96
N ARG A 273 4.42 24.90 -7.32
CA ARG A 273 5.70 24.56 -7.95
C ARG A 273 5.55 23.42 -8.94
N GLU A 274 5.00 22.28 -8.51
CA GLU A 274 4.95 21.07 -9.32
C GLU A 274 4.04 21.23 -10.53
N PHE A 275 2.93 21.95 -10.41
CA PHE A 275 2.05 22.23 -11.55
C PHE A 275 2.39 23.51 -12.31
N SER A 276 3.48 24.20 -11.92
CA SER A 276 3.93 25.41 -12.60
C SER A 276 4.20 25.13 -14.08
N ARG A 277 3.74 26.03 -14.95
CA ARG A 277 4.10 26.00 -16.39
C ARG A 277 5.59 26.27 -16.65
N HIS A 278 6.35 26.61 -15.63
CA HIS A 278 7.81 26.68 -15.72
C HIS A 278 8.49 25.33 -15.51
N ASP A 279 7.78 24.31 -15.01
CA ASP A 279 8.25 22.94 -14.99
C ASP A 279 7.92 22.27 -16.32
N GLU A 280 8.96 21.84 -17.04
CA GLU A 280 8.84 21.13 -18.31
C GLU A 280 8.01 19.84 -18.17
N ALA A 281 8.10 19.16 -17.01
CA ALA A 281 7.32 17.97 -16.73
C ALA A 281 5.81 18.29 -16.65
N ALA A 282 5.44 19.47 -16.12
CA ALA A 282 4.06 19.89 -15.95
C ALA A 282 3.42 20.46 -17.22
N ASN A 283 4.22 20.84 -18.22
CA ASN A 283 3.72 21.35 -19.50
C ASN A 283 3.25 20.24 -20.46
N ASN A 284 3.72 19.00 -20.27
CA ASN A 284 3.50 17.92 -21.23
C ASN A 284 2.49 16.87 -20.76
N VAL A 285 1.61 17.22 -19.83
CA VAL A 285 0.65 16.30 -19.21
C VAL A 285 -0.77 16.59 -19.67
N ARG A 286 -1.56 15.54 -19.82
CA ARG A 286 -2.97 15.65 -20.21
C ARG A 286 -3.87 15.74 -18.99
N TRP A 287 -3.48 15.16 -17.86
CA TRP A 287 -4.30 15.10 -16.66
C TRP A 287 -3.47 15.41 -15.43
N ARG A 288 -4.12 16.07 -14.46
CA ARG A 288 -3.53 16.41 -13.16
C ARG A 288 -4.41 15.88 -12.04
N TYR A 289 -3.77 15.35 -11.01
CA TYR A 289 -4.42 14.81 -9.83
C TYR A 289 -3.74 15.34 -8.57
N CYS A 290 -4.52 15.83 -7.63
CA CYS A 290 -4.12 16.01 -6.24
C CYS A 290 -4.70 14.87 -5.43
N VAL A 291 -3.83 14.07 -4.84
CA VAL A 291 -4.17 12.90 -4.05
C VAL A 291 -3.79 13.16 -2.60
N HIS A 292 -4.77 13.11 -1.71
CA HIS A 292 -4.53 13.28 -0.28
C HIS A 292 -5.55 12.47 0.51
N HIS A 293 -5.14 11.86 1.62
CA HIS A 293 -6.03 10.93 2.32
C HIS A 293 -7.30 11.60 2.86
N MET A 294 -7.15 12.71 3.55
CA MET A 294 -8.28 13.36 4.18
C MET A 294 -9.18 14.10 3.21
N THR A 295 -10.47 14.21 3.52
CA THR A 295 -11.38 15.01 2.71
C THR A 295 -11.46 16.46 3.20
N ALA A 296 -11.67 17.41 2.29
CA ALA A 296 -12.12 18.73 2.68
C ALA A 296 -13.59 18.64 3.09
N SER A 297 -13.92 18.97 4.35
CA SER A 297 -15.25 18.71 4.93
C SER A 297 -16.40 19.35 4.14
N LYS A 298 -16.20 20.54 3.55
CA LYS A 298 -17.18 21.21 2.68
C LYS A 298 -17.28 20.63 1.26
N LEU A 299 -16.47 19.65 0.92
CA LEU A 299 -16.49 18.95 -0.36
C LEU A 299 -16.79 17.46 -0.20
N SER A 300 -17.16 17.03 1.01
CA SER A 300 -17.46 15.64 1.34
C SER A 300 -18.88 15.49 1.91
N PRO A 301 -19.58 14.40 1.54
CA PRO A 301 -20.85 14.01 2.15
C PRO A 301 -20.70 13.18 3.45
N GLY A 302 -19.47 12.96 3.93
CA GLY A 302 -19.20 12.20 5.16
C GLY A 302 -19.53 12.95 6.47
N PRO A 303 -19.61 12.24 7.60
CA PRO A 303 -19.99 12.82 8.89
C PRO A 303 -19.05 13.94 9.32
N LYS A 304 -19.63 15.00 9.89
CA LYS A 304 -18.88 16.17 10.38
C LYS A 304 -18.18 15.83 11.70
N LYS A 305 -17.05 15.13 11.62
CA LYS A 305 -16.07 15.07 12.70
C LYS A 305 -14.78 15.66 12.16
N ASP A 306 -14.36 16.74 12.81
CA ASP A 306 -13.11 17.47 12.60
C ASP A 306 -12.95 18.18 11.24
N ASN A 307 -13.35 19.46 11.23
CA ASN A 307 -13.20 20.35 10.08
C ASN A 307 -11.73 20.48 9.70
N MET A 308 -11.35 19.88 8.59
CA MET A 308 -10.03 20.13 8.05
C MET A 308 -10.01 21.36 7.17
N ARG A 309 -9.14 22.30 7.53
CA ARG A 309 -8.88 23.55 6.81
C ARG A 309 -8.03 23.29 5.56
N LEU A 310 -8.55 22.47 4.64
CA LEU A 310 -7.88 22.12 3.38
C LEU A 310 -8.18 23.10 2.23
N PHE A 311 -9.01 24.13 2.44
CA PHE A 311 -9.44 25.05 1.37
C PHE A 311 -8.28 25.60 0.54
N GLY A 312 -7.19 26.04 1.17
CA GLY A 312 -6.03 26.57 0.43
C GLY A 312 -5.34 25.51 -0.43
N ILE A 313 -5.26 24.26 0.04
CA ILE A 313 -4.67 23.14 -0.70
C ILE A 313 -5.56 22.76 -1.88
N VAL A 314 -6.86 22.58 -1.63
CA VAL A 314 -7.86 22.25 -2.64
C VAL A 314 -7.98 23.36 -3.69
N ASP A 315 -7.94 24.63 -3.28
CA ASP A 315 -7.97 25.77 -4.19
C ASP A 315 -6.70 25.87 -5.05
N ALA A 316 -5.52 25.59 -4.47
CA ALA A 316 -4.29 25.49 -5.24
C ALA A 316 -4.39 24.40 -6.32
N CYS A 317 -4.90 23.22 -5.98
CA CYS A 317 -5.16 22.16 -6.96
C CYS A 317 -6.15 22.61 -8.06
N ARG A 318 -7.24 23.29 -7.68
CA ARG A 318 -8.23 23.83 -8.61
C ARG A 318 -7.64 24.83 -9.60
N LYS A 319 -6.80 25.76 -9.13
CA LYS A 319 -6.16 26.77 -10.00
C LYS A 319 -5.39 26.12 -11.15
N HIS A 320 -4.77 24.97 -10.89
CA HIS A 320 -4.03 24.19 -11.88
C HIS A 320 -4.85 23.15 -12.65
N GLY A 321 -6.16 23.09 -12.44
CA GLY A 321 -7.07 22.16 -13.11
C GLY A 321 -6.83 20.71 -12.73
N ALA A 322 -6.39 20.44 -11.50
CA ALA A 322 -6.24 19.08 -11.00
C ALA A 322 -7.58 18.54 -10.48
N LEU A 323 -7.85 17.26 -10.75
CA LEU A 323 -8.88 16.50 -10.04
C LEU A 323 -8.42 16.22 -8.62
N ILE A 324 -9.32 16.32 -7.64
CA ILE A 324 -8.99 16.12 -6.23
C ILE A 324 -9.53 14.76 -5.81
N ILE A 325 -8.65 13.87 -5.38
CA ILE A 325 -8.98 12.50 -4.99
C ILE A 325 -8.60 12.31 -3.52
N SER A 326 -9.55 11.88 -2.70
CA SER A 326 -9.38 11.66 -1.26
C SER A 326 -10.06 10.39 -0.75
N GLY A 327 -9.70 9.96 0.46
CA GLY A 327 -10.23 8.79 1.16
C GLY A 327 -10.83 9.19 2.51
N HIS A 328 -10.44 8.50 3.59
CA HIS A 328 -10.76 8.75 4.99
C HIS A 328 -12.22 8.55 5.39
N TYR A 329 -13.12 9.23 4.69
CA TYR A 329 -14.53 8.93 4.85
C TYR A 329 -14.85 7.70 4.03
N HIS A 330 -15.40 6.71 4.73
CA HIS A 330 -15.65 5.38 4.19
C HIS A 330 -16.83 5.30 3.20
N ILE A 331 -16.79 6.16 2.19
CA ILE A 331 -17.85 6.38 1.20
C ILE A 331 -17.21 6.60 -0.18
N TYR A 332 -18.02 6.42 -1.22
CA TYR A 332 -17.77 7.05 -2.49
C TYR A 332 -18.59 8.33 -2.58
N GLY A 333 -17.93 9.45 -2.86
CA GLY A 333 -18.59 10.74 -3.00
C GLY A 333 -17.99 11.53 -4.14
N ARG A 334 -18.79 12.35 -4.82
CA ARG A 334 -18.28 13.23 -5.86
C ARG A 334 -19.08 14.50 -5.98
N THR A 335 -18.38 15.60 -6.22
CA THR A 335 -18.99 16.89 -6.53
C THR A 335 -19.32 17.01 -8.02
N LYS A 336 -20.17 17.97 -8.36
CA LYS A 336 -20.21 18.56 -9.70
C LYS A 336 -18.85 19.21 -10.04
N MET A 337 -18.65 19.60 -11.29
CA MET A 337 -17.48 20.42 -11.63
C MET A 337 -17.62 21.77 -10.92
N LEU A 338 -16.56 22.22 -10.25
CA LEU A 338 -16.52 23.40 -9.40
C LEU A 338 -15.61 24.46 -10.02
N LYS A 339 -16.11 25.70 -10.11
CA LYS A 339 -15.30 26.89 -10.41
C LYS A 339 -14.75 27.57 -9.15
N SER A 340 -15.32 27.27 -8.00
CA SER A 340 -14.81 27.65 -6.68
C SER A 340 -15.05 26.53 -5.68
N VAL A 341 -14.07 26.28 -4.82
CA VAL A 341 -14.14 25.28 -3.74
C VAL A 341 -14.63 25.89 -2.42
N GLY A 342 -14.95 27.19 -2.41
CA GLY A 342 -15.37 27.92 -1.23
C GLY A 342 -14.22 28.29 -0.29
N SER A 343 -14.57 28.69 0.92
CA SER A 343 -13.66 28.98 2.03
C SER A 343 -14.27 28.47 3.33
N ASP A 344 -13.69 28.81 4.49
CA ASP A 344 -14.33 28.53 5.79
C ASP A 344 -15.73 29.17 5.89
N GLU A 345 -15.99 30.28 5.20
CA GLU A 345 -17.27 31.01 5.22
C GLU A 345 -18.12 30.80 3.97
N LEU A 346 -17.49 30.60 2.81
CA LEU A 346 -18.19 30.49 1.53
C LEU A 346 -18.42 29.04 1.11
N TYR A 347 -19.54 28.77 0.46
CA TYR A 347 -19.85 27.47 -0.13
C TYR A 347 -19.16 27.31 -1.50
N PRO A 348 -18.93 26.05 -1.93
CA PRO A 348 -18.48 25.75 -3.29
C PRO A 348 -19.45 26.27 -4.35
N ILE A 349 -18.90 26.64 -5.51
CA ILE A 349 -19.67 27.14 -6.66
C ILE A 349 -19.45 26.20 -7.84
N VAL A 350 -20.56 25.68 -8.37
CA VAL A 350 -20.60 24.79 -9.53
C VAL A 350 -20.26 25.57 -10.80
N SER A 351 -19.51 24.95 -11.71
CA SER A 351 -19.24 25.48 -13.05
C SER A 351 -20.51 25.56 -13.88
N ASP A 352 -20.49 26.36 -14.94
CA ASP A 352 -21.64 26.47 -15.83
C ASP A 352 -21.86 25.14 -16.59
N ASP A 353 -23.10 24.87 -17.03
CA ASP A 353 -23.50 23.56 -17.57
C ASP A 353 -22.61 23.07 -18.72
N GLU A 354 -22.19 23.98 -19.60
CA GLU A 354 -21.29 23.70 -20.72
C GLU A 354 -19.89 23.20 -20.30
N ASN A 355 -19.51 23.39 -19.04
CA ASN A 355 -18.20 23.05 -18.50
C ASN A 355 -18.27 21.93 -17.45
N GLN A 356 -19.44 21.32 -17.22
CA GLN A 356 -19.61 20.25 -16.22
C GLN A 356 -18.77 18.99 -16.49
N ASN A 357 -18.33 18.79 -17.73
CA ASN A 357 -17.50 17.67 -18.14
C ASN A 357 -16.06 18.09 -18.52
N LYS A 358 -15.63 19.32 -18.23
CA LYS A 358 -14.32 19.83 -18.66
C LYS A 358 -13.39 20.05 -17.47
N VAL A 359 -12.21 19.45 -17.51
CA VAL A 359 -11.14 19.71 -16.53
C VAL A 359 -10.19 20.75 -17.11
N MET A 360 -10.12 21.92 -16.50
CA MET A 360 -9.27 23.03 -16.94
C MET A 360 -8.76 23.83 -15.75
N GLU A 361 -7.75 24.68 -15.97
CA GLU A 361 -7.32 25.63 -14.95
C GLU A 361 -8.51 26.42 -14.38
N ASN A 362 -8.49 26.64 -13.07
CA ASN A 362 -9.56 27.24 -12.28
C ASN A 362 -10.83 26.39 -12.13
N GLN A 363 -10.86 25.14 -12.60
CA GLN A 363 -11.96 24.21 -12.38
C GLN A 363 -11.47 22.91 -11.77
N THR A 364 -12.27 22.29 -10.91
CA THR A 364 -11.94 21.01 -10.29
C THR A 364 -13.19 20.21 -9.95
N MET A 365 -12.98 18.92 -9.72
CA MET A 365 -13.97 18.04 -9.14
C MET A 365 -13.31 17.33 -7.96
N SER A 366 -14.01 17.31 -6.83
CA SER A 366 -13.58 16.57 -5.64
C SER A 366 -14.26 15.22 -5.62
N ILE A 367 -13.46 14.18 -5.41
CA ILE A 367 -13.88 12.78 -5.41
C ILE A 367 -13.34 12.13 -4.13
N VAL A 368 -14.24 11.53 -3.36
CA VAL A 368 -13.94 10.71 -2.19
C VAL A 368 -14.08 9.24 -2.60
N VAL A 369 -13.06 8.42 -2.33
CA VAL A 369 -12.97 6.99 -2.67
C VAL A 369 -12.51 6.16 -1.46
N GLY A 370 -12.99 6.51 -0.26
CA GLY A 370 -12.54 5.88 0.99
C GLY A 370 -13.29 4.60 1.38
N ASN A 371 -14.04 3.98 0.47
CA ASN A 371 -14.77 2.74 0.75
C ASN A 371 -14.16 1.52 0.06
N GLY A 372 -12.82 1.42 0.00
CA GLY A 372 -12.14 0.29 -0.62
C GLY A 372 -12.37 -1.03 0.12
N GLY A 373 -12.34 -1.01 1.45
CA GLY A 373 -12.64 -2.15 2.32
C GLY A 373 -13.59 -1.82 3.47
N TYR A 374 -13.66 -0.56 3.88
CA TYR A 374 -14.51 -0.13 4.99
C TYR A 374 -15.78 0.57 4.52
N THR A 375 -16.73 0.72 5.44
CA THR A 375 -18.03 1.36 5.19
C THR A 375 -18.29 2.47 6.17
N GLY A 376 -18.86 3.54 5.64
CA GLY A 376 -19.37 4.68 6.36
C GLY A 376 -20.81 4.95 6.00
N ARG A 377 -21.20 6.20 6.11
CA ARG A 377 -22.57 6.68 5.85
C ARG A 377 -22.52 8.01 5.11
N CYS A 378 -23.52 8.21 4.27
CA CYS A 378 -23.86 9.51 3.70
C CYS A 378 -24.78 10.19 4.72
N ASP A 379 -24.21 10.78 5.76
CA ASP A 379 -24.96 11.48 6.81
C ASP A 379 -24.25 12.78 7.23
N GLY A 380 -23.38 13.28 6.35
CA GLY A 380 -22.70 14.56 6.51
C GLY A 380 -23.66 15.73 6.43
N ILE A 381 -23.31 16.83 7.11
CA ILE A 381 -24.10 18.07 7.11
C ILE A 381 -24.30 18.67 5.70
N ASN A 382 -23.42 18.32 4.77
CA ASN A 382 -23.45 18.81 3.40
C ASN A 382 -24.13 17.82 2.44
N GLU A 383 -24.69 16.72 2.95
CA GLU A 383 -25.49 15.81 2.14
C GLU A 383 -26.64 16.58 1.46
N GLY A 384 -26.90 16.29 0.19
CA GLY A 384 -27.92 16.96 -0.60
C GLY A 384 -27.59 18.39 -1.04
N SER A 385 -26.39 18.91 -0.73
CA SER A 385 -25.94 20.22 -1.22
C SER A 385 -25.97 20.29 -2.75
N SER A 386 -26.32 21.44 -3.31
CA SER A 386 -26.50 21.63 -4.77
C SER A 386 -25.26 21.35 -5.62
N TRP A 387 -24.07 21.44 -5.01
CA TRP A 387 -22.76 21.15 -5.61
C TRP A 387 -22.33 19.68 -5.46
N MET A 388 -23.02 18.89 -4.63
CA MET A 388 -22.81 17.45 -4.51
C MET A 388 -23.53 16.75 -5.67
N GLU A 389 -22.85 15.79 -6.30
CA GLU A 389 -23.44 15.01 -7.38
C GLU A 389 -23.94 13.66 -6.88
N ILE A 390 -23.13 12.97 -6.06
CA ILE A 390 -23.46 11.64 -5.57
C ILE A 390 -22.73 11.33 -4.27
N CYS A 391 -23.40 10.54 -3.42
CA CYS A 391 -22.80 9.83 -2.29
C CYS A 391 -23.32 8.39 -2.26
N LEU A 392 -22.41 7.43 -2.17
CA LEU A 392 -22.69 6.00 -2.03
C LEU A 392 -21.96 5.48 -0.79
N ALA A 393 -22.69 4.82 0.11
CA ALA A 393 -22.16 4.33 1.38
C ALA A 393 -22.84 3.04 1.83
N GLY A 394 -22.11 2.23 2.59
CA GLY A 394 -22.56 0.91 3.05
C GLY A 394 -21.95 -0.24 2.25
N GLU A 395 -22.19 -1.46 2.74
CA GLU A 395 -21.44 -2.66 2.36
C GLU A 395 -21.47 -2.98 0.88
N LYS A 396 -22.63 -2.81 0.24
CA LYS A 396 -22.84 -3.08 -1.18
C LYS A 396 -22.10 -2.13 -2.11
N TYR A 397 -21.60 -1.01 -1.60
CA TYR A 397 -20.92 0.00 -2.40
C TYR A 397 -19.41 0.03 -2.20
N ARG A 398 -18.81 -0.89 -1.43
CA ARG A 398 -17.34 -0.96 -1.32
C ARG A 398 -16.73 -1.18 -2.71
N GLY A 399 -15.63 -0.50 -3.03
CA GLY A 399 -15.14 -0.51 -4.41
C GLY A 399 -14.06 0.51 -4.74
N ALA A 400 -13.94 0.83 -6.03
CA ALA A 400 -12.94 1.76 -6.54
C ALA A 400 -13.45 2.55 -7.76
N LEU A 401 -12.88 3.74 -7.96
CA LEU A 401 -13.11 4.55 -9.15
C LEU A 401 -12.09 4.18 -10.24
N ILE A 402 -12.55 3.77 -11.41
CA ILE A 402 -11.68 3.42 -12.54
C ILE A 402 -11.82 4.47 -13.64
N ALA A 403 -10.73 5.15 -13.94
CA ALA A 403 -10.57 6.02 -15.10
C ALA A 403 -10.02 5.21 -16.27
N THR A 404 -10.70 5.24 -17.41
CA THR A 404 -10.25 4.65 -18.69
C THR A 404 -10.05 5.78 -19.70
N PHE A 405 -8.82 5.93 -20.20
CA PHE A 405 -8.46 6.97 -21.15
C PHE A 405 -8.69 6.48 -22.58
N ASP A 406 -9.23 7.35 -23.42
CA ASP A 406 -9.54 7.03 -24.81
C ASP A 406 -8.25 7.00 -25.65
N ASP A 407 -8.00 5.88 -26.33
CA ASP A 407 -6.80 5.68 -27.15
C ASP A 407 -6.76 6.60 -28.38
N GLU A 408 -7.93 6.92 -28.95
CA GLU A 408 -8.05 7.82 -30.11
C GLU A 408 -7.98 9.28 -29.66
N ASN A 409 -8.52 9.58 -28.49
CA ASN A 409 -8.50 10.92 -27.92
C ASN A 409 -8.16 10.91 -26.42
N PRO A 410 -6.87 10.88 -26.06
CA PRO A 410 -6.42 10.74 -24.67
C PRO A 410 -6.68 11.98 -23.78
N TRP A 411 -7.27 13.04 -24.34
CA TRP A 411 -7.86 14.14 -23.58
C TRP A 411 -9.22 13.79 -23.02
N LYS A 412 -9.83 12.67 -23.43
CA LYS A 412 -11.10 12.18 -22.94
C LYS A 412 -10.86 10.94 -22.08
N ALA A 413 -11.61 10.86 -20.99
CA ALA A 413 -11.61 9.69 -20.13
C ALA A 413 -13.03 9.38 -19.65
N SER A 414 -13.33 8.09 -19.52
CA SER A 414 -14.55 7.60 -18.88
C SER A 414 -14.21 7.12 -17.48
N PHE A 415 -14.99 7.57 -16.50
CA PHE A 415 -14.80 7.26 -15.08
C PHE A 415 -15.97 6.43 -14.60
N HIS A 416 -15.68 5.24 -14.08
CA HIS A 416 -16.68 4.31 -13.58
C HIS A 416 -16.36 3.95 -12.12
N TYR A 417 -17.26 4.28 -11.21
CA TYR A 417 -17.20 3.73 -9.85
C TYR A 417 -17.79 2.33 -9.86
N ARG A 418 -16.99 1.34 -9.47
CA ARG A 418 -17.39 -0.07 -9.46
C ARG A 418 -17.34 -0.61 -8.04
N ASN A 419 -18.41 -1.27 -7.63
CA ASN A 419 -18.41 -2.00 -6.37
C ASN A 419 -17.64 -3.33 -6.53
N SER A 420 -17.19 -3.90 -5.41
CA SER A 420 -16.40 -5.14 -5.38
C SER A 420 -17.23 -6.42 -5.30
N LEU A 421 -18.56 -6.29 -5.13
CA LEU A 421 -19.48 -7.41 -4.95
C LEU A 421 -20.31 -7.74 -6.20
N SER A 422 -20.41 -6.82 -7.15
CA SER A 422 -21.22 -6.96 -8.36
C SER A 422 -20.47 -6.41 -9.58
N TYR A 423 -20.84 -6.87 -10.77
CA TYR A 423 -20.19 -6.48 -12.01
C TYR A 423 -20.71 -5.15 -12.60
N GLY A 424 -21.65 -4.46 -11.93
CA GLY A 424 -22.21 -3.18 -12.36
C GLY A 424 -21.40 -1.97 -11.90
N ALA A 425 -21.37 -0.91 -12.70
CA ALA A 425 -20.86 0.39 -12.24
C ALA A 425 -22.00 1.21 -11.63
N GLU A 426 -21.79 1.69 -10.41
CA GLU A 426 -22.76 2.44 -9.62
C GLU A 426 -22.79 3.93 -10.00
N ASN A 427 -21.67 4.44 -10.52
CA ASN A 427 -21.60 5.78 -11.11
C ASN A 427 -20.76 5.76 -12.37
N LYS A 428 -21.20 6.51 -13.39
CA LYS A 428 -20.47 6.69 -14.65
C LYS A 428 -20.50 8.16 -15.07
N PHE A 429 -19.36 8.70 -15.44
CA PHE A 429 -19.25 10.03 -16.02
C PHE A 429 -18.07 10.10 -16.99
N LYS A 430 -18.07 11.11 -17.85
CA LYS A 430 -17.00 11.34 -18.83
C LYS A 430 -16.44 12.74 -18.60
N LEU A 431 -15.13 12.86 -18.71
CA LEU A 431 -14.45 14.13 -18.63
C LEU A 431 -13.58 14.34 -19.89
N GLU A 432 -13.43 15.60 -20.26
CA GLU A 432 -12.46 16.07 -21.24
C GLU A 432 -11.49 17.03 -20.56
N SER A 433 -10.20 16.70 -20.58
CA SER A 433 -9.16 17.63 -20.17
C SER A 433 -8.96 18.72 -21.23
N ARG A 434 -8.87 19.95 -20.75
CA ARG A 434 -8.59 21.18 -21.49
C ARG A 434 -7.40 21.91 -20.87
N LEU A 435 -6.53 21.18 -20.16
CA LEU A 435 -5.34 21.75 -19.55
C LEU A 435 -4.44 22.40 -20.63
N PRO A 436 -3.85 23.57 -20.33
CA PRO A 436 -2.92 24.25 -21.22
C PRO A 436 -1.56 23.54 -21.16
N GLY A 437 -0.98 23.21 -22.31
CA GLY A 437 0.32 22.53 -22.35
C GLY A 437 0.59 21.73 -23.62
N TRP A 438 -0.45 21.34 -24.34
CA TRP A 438 -0.31 20.79 -25.68
C TRP A 438 -0.85 21.78 -26.71
N ASN A 439 0.03 22.30 -27.56
CA ASN A 439 -0.41 22.93 -28.79
C ASN A 439 -1.29 21.93 -29.55
N LYS A 440 -2.60 22.16 -29.59
CA LYS A 440 -3.59 21.43 -30.39
C LYS A 440 -3.28 21.41 -31.91
N ILE A 441 -2.13 21.95 -32.35
CA ILE A 441 -1.89 22.47 -33.70
C ILE A 441 -0.63 21.88 -34.38
N THR A 442 0.04 20.85 -33.84
CA THR A 442 1.06 20.15 -34.66
C THR A 442 0.83 18.64 -34.69
N ALA A 443 0.17 18.23 -35.78
CA ALA A 443 0.21 16.93 -36.44
C ALA A 443 0.67 15.72 -35.60
N ALA A 444 -0.30 14.85 -35.29
CA ALA A 444 -0.18 13.40 -35.22
C ALA A 444 1.20 12.81 -34.83
N GLY A 445 1.31 12.36 -33.56
CA GLY A 445 2.14 11.21 -33.19
C GLY A 445 3.66 11.37 -33.07
N LYS A 446 4.29 12.39 -33.66
CA LYS A 446 5.77 12.51 -33.65
C LYS A 446 6.38 12.88 -32.29
N TYR A 447 5.76 13.81 -31.56
CA TYR A 447 6.29 14.28 -30.28
C TYR A 447 6.13 13.28 -29.14
N HIS A 448 5.11 12.42 -29.18
CA HIS A 448 4.93 11.39 -28.16
C HIS A 448 6.09 10.38 -28.17
N LYS A 449 6.55 9.99 -29.37
CA LYS A 449 7.74 9.15 -29.54
C LYS A 449 9.00 9.88 -29.07
N GLN A 450 9.15 11.16 -29.35
CA GLN A 450 10.34 11.93 -28.97
C GLN A 450 10.42 12.16 -27.45
N LEU A 451 9.36 12.60 -26.78
CA LEU A 451 9.34 12.74 -25.32
C LEU A 451 9.48 11.40 -24.61
N TYR A 452 8.83 10.34 -25.11
CA TYR A 452 9.07 8.98 -24.62
C TYR A 452 10.53 8.55 -24.79
N LEU A 453 11.16 8.87 -25.93
CA LEU A 453 12.57 8.61 -26.18
C LEU A 453 13.48 9.44 -25.29
N GLU A 454 13.18 10.72 -25.06
CA GLU A 454 13.94 11.62 -24.20
C GLU A 454 13.82 11.21 -22.73
N GLN A 455 12.62 10.84 -22.27
CA GLN A 455 12.40 10.24 -20.97
C GLN A 455 13.15 8.91 -20.85
N LYS A 456 13.12 8.06 -21.87
CA LYS A 456 13.89 6.81 -21.91
C LYS A 456 15.41 7.05 -21.89
N VAL A 457 15.90 8.07 -22.59
CA VAL A 457 17.32 8.48 -22.57
C VAL A 457 17.71 9.01 -21.19
N TRP A 458 16.88 9.85 -20.58
CA TRP A 458 17.09 10.36 -19.23
C TRP A 458 17.09 9.23 -18.18
N GLN A 459 16.12 8.32 -18.27
CA GLN A 459 16.05 7.11 -17.45
C GLN A 459 17.28 6.21 -17.64
N ASN A 460 17.74 6.05 -18.88
CA ASN A 460 18.97 5.28 -19.16
C ASN A 460 20.22 5.96 -18.58
N ARG A 461 20.30 7.30 -18.62
CA ARG A 461 21.38 8.06 -17.96
C ARG A 461 21.35 7.86 -16.45
N LEU A 462 20.18 7.94 -15.82
CA LEU A 462 20.04 7.68 -14.38
C LEU A 462 20.40 6.24 -13.99
N LYS A 463 19.96 5.24 -14.77
CA LYS A 463 20.34 3.84 -14.57
C LYS A 463 21.85 3.64 -14.70
N ALA A 464 22.47 4.28 -15.68
CA ALA A 464 23.93 4.27 -15.84
C ALA A 464 24.65 4.91 -14.64
N HIS A 465 24.16 6.06 -14.15
CA HIS A 465 24.70 6.71 -12.95
C HIS A 465 24.53 5.86 -11.68
N LYS A 466 23.37 5.21 -11.48
CA LYS A 466 23.14 4.28 -10.35
C LYS A 466 24.09 3.09 -10.41
N LYS A 467 24.31 2.50 -11.61
CA LYS A 467 25.26 1.41 -11.82
C LYS A 467 26.69 1.82 -11.49
N LEU A 468 27.12 3.01 -11.93
CA LEU A 468 28.45 3.58 -11.61
C LEU A 468 28.60 3.88 -10.11
N ARG A 469 27.56 4.40 -9.45
CA ARG A 469 27.56 4.71 -8.01
C ARG A 469 27.59 3.44 -7.16
N ASN A 470 26.91 2.37 -7.59
CA ASN A 470 26.96 1.07 -6.93
C ASN A 470 28.30 0.35 -7.14
N MET A 471 28.96 0.51 -8.30
CA MET A 471 30.32 0.03 -8.54
C MET A 471 31.35 0.75 -7.66
N ASN A 472 31.12 2.02 -7.32
CA ASN A 472 31.97 2.79 -6.40
C ASN A 472 31.64 2.58 -4.91
N LYS A 473 30.48 1.98 -4.57
CA LYS A 473 30.08 1.68 -3.19
C LYS A 473 30.50 0.29 -2.69
N THR A 474 31.33 -0.44 -3.45
CA THR A 474 31.87 -1.75 -3.04
C THR A 474 32.90 -1.70 -1.90
N SER A 475 33.03 -0.56 -1.21
CA SER A 475 33.81 -0.45 0.02
C SER A 475 32.96 0.14 1.15
N ILE A 476 32.59 -0.75 2.09
CA ILE A 476 32.29 -0.48 3.51
C ILE A 476 30.96 0.23 3.79
N GLU A 477 29.96 -0.57 4.15
CA GLU A 477 29.01 -0.26 5.23
C GLU A 477 28.56 -1.60 5.83
N ILE A 478 29.23 -2.01 6.91
CA ILE A 478 28.85 -3.14 7.75
C ILE A 478 28.04 -2.56 8.91
N TYR A 479 26.75 -2.87 8.98
CA TYR A 479 25.91 -2.64 10.16
C TYR A 479 25.19 -3.95 10.56
N PRO A 480 24.87 -4.12 11.86
CA PRO A 480 24.72 -5.43 12.49
C PRO A 480 23.30 -5.97 12.34
N TYR A 481 22.99 -6.51 11.17
CA TYR A 481 21.98 -7.58 11.05
C TYR A 481 22.61 -8.73 10.26
N GLY A 482 23.73 -9.22 10.80
CA GLY A 482 24.47 -10.35 10.25
C GLY A 482 23.78 -11.67 10.56
N ASN A 483 22.99 -12.16 9.60
CA ASN A 483 22.81 -13.57 9.20
C ASN A 483 21.38 -13.82 8.71
N ARG A 484 21.06 -13.31 7.51
CA ARG A 484 20.12 -13.99 6.62
C ARG A 484 20.74 -14.05 5.23
N ARG A 485 21.09 -15.26 4.80
CA ARG A 485 21.61 -15.52 3.46
C ARG A 485 20.55 -15.10 2.42
N PRO A 486 20.93 -14.56 1.26
CA PRO A 486 19.99 -14.27 0.19
C PRO A 486 19.47 -15.57 -0.44
N PHE A 487 18.17 -15.80 -0.35
CA PHE A 487 17.41 -16.98 -0.81
C PHE A 487 17.34 -17.13 -2.35
N ASN A 488 18.09 -16.32 -3.11
CA ASN A 488 18.02 -16.30 -4.58
C ASN A 488 18.98 -17.29 -5.27
N ALA A 489 19.81 -18.04 -4.54
CA ALA A 489 20.69 -19.05 -5.13
C ALA A 489 20.03 -20.45 -5.25
N ASP A 490 19.12 -20.81 -4.35
CA ASP A 490 18.59 -22.18 -4.27
C ASP A 490 17.46 -22.47 -5.28
N LEU A 491 16.81 -21.43 -5.82
CA LEU A 491 15.77 -21.58 -6.85
C LEU A 491 16.33 -21.81 -8.27
N GLN A 492 17.61 -21.53 -8.53
CA GLN A 492 18.22 -21.88 -9.81
C GLN A 492 18.77 -23.32 -9.85
N MET A 493 19.09 -23.93 -8.71
CA MET A 493 19.65 -25.29 -8.69
C MET A 493 18.58 -26.39 -8.79
N HIS A 494 17.36 -26.15 -8.27
CA HIS A 494 16.28 -27.15 -8.34
C HIS A 494 15.58 -27.25 -9.71
N SER A 495 15.66 -26.22 -10.56
CA SER A 495 15.07 -26.28 -11.91
C SER A 495 15.96 -27.01 -12.94
N GLN A 496 17.22 -27.29 -12.61
CA GLN A 496 18.15 -28.01 -13.50
C GLN A 496 18.21 -29.52 -13.22
N LEU A 497 17.68 -30.00 -12.10
CA LEU A 497 17.72 -31.43 -11.73
C LEU A 497 16.46 -32.23 -12.13
N HIS A 498 15.38 -31.57 -12.58
CA HIS A 498 14.17 -32.25 -13.06
C HIS A 498 14.07 -32.40 -14.59
N ALA A 499 15.02 -31.88 -15.36
CA ALA A 499 15.02 -32.00 -16.83
C ALA A 499 15.87 -33.17 -17.37
N ALA A 500 16.47 -33.99 -16.49
CA ALA A 500 17.31 -35.12 -16.88
C ALA A 500 16.92 -36.38 -16.08
N GLY A 501 15.76 -36.96 -16.37
CA GLY A 501 15.33 -38.13 -15.60
C GLY A 501 14.08 -38.87 -16.08
N GLU A 502 13.66 -38.78 -17.35
CA GLU A 502 12.60 -39.64 -17.86
C GLU A 502 12.94 -40.19 -19.24
N LYS A 503 13.58 -41.36 -19.23
CA LYS A 503 13.50 -42.37 -20.29
C LYS A 503 14.07 -43.69 -19.78
N SER A 504 13.19 -44.62 -19.38
CA SER A 504 13.20 -46.04 -19.77
C SER A 504 12.63 -46.98 -18.71
N ARG A 505 11.89 -47.99 -19.21
CA ARG A 505 11.44 -49.25 -18.59
C ARG A 505 10.22 -49.15 -17.67
N GLY A 506 9.12 -49.90 -17.86
CA GLY A 506 8.89 -51.09 -18.67
C GLY A 506 8.86 -52.35 -17.80
N GLU A 507 7.63 -52.77 -17.45
CA GLU A 507 7.15 -54.13 -17.14
C GLU A 507 7.75 -54.97 -15.99
N GLY A 508 6.86 -55.58 -15.17
CA GLY A 508 7.01 -56.99 -14.78
C GLY A 508 6.91 -57.38 -13.28
N HIS A 509 5.76 -57.95 -12.90
CA HIS A 509 5.50 -59.08 -11.95
C HIS A 509 5.81 -59.06 -10.42
N SER A 510 4.72 -59.12 -9.63
CA SER A 510 4.31 -60.15 -8.63
C SER A 510 5.35 -60.81 -7.69
N TRP A 511 5.12 -60.75 -6.36
CA TRP A 511 4.85 -61.87 -5.40
C TRP A 511 4.83 -61.36 -3.93
N TYR A 512 3.91 -61.87 -3.09
CA TYR A 512 3.77 -61.72 -1.61
C TYR A 512 4.25 -63.03 -0.91
N PRO A 513 4.24 -63.26 0.45
CA PRO A 513 4.32 -62.42 1.68
C PRO A 513 5.32 -63.05 2.75
N PRO A 514 5.07 -63.13 4.09
CA PRO A 514 5.24 -62.15 5.20
C PRO A 514 6.20 -62.64 6.33
N LEU A 515 6.39 -61.87 7.44
CA LEU A 515 6.39 -62.33 8.87
C LEU A 515 7.00 -61.30 9.91
N HIS A 516 6.14 -60.86 10.85
CA HIS A 516 6.21 -60.69 12.33
C HIS A 516 7.50 -60.33 13.17
N PRO A 517 7.35 -59.92 14.47
CA PRO A 517 8.20 -59.00 15.22
C PRO A 517 8.86 -59.59 16.50
N ALA A 518 9.72 -58.81 17.18
CA ALA A 518 10.15 -59.01 18.58
C ALA A 518 10.62 -57.65 19.16
N GLN A 519 10.12 -57.12 20.29
CA GLN A 519 10.20 -57.50 21.72
C GLN A 519 11.59 -57.40 22.38
N GLY A 520 11.63 -56.66 23.52
CA GLY A 520 12.61 -56.78 24.62
C GLY A 520 13.66 -55.67 24.68
N ARG A 521 14.11 -55.12 25.81
CA ARG A 521 13.97 -55.46 27.25
C ARG A 521 14.28 -54.24 28.12
N LYS A 522 13.74 -54.30 29.34
CA LYS A 522 14.05 -53.49 30.54
C LYS A 522 15.48 -53.74 31.04
N HIS A 523 16.10 -52.74 31.67
CA HIS A 523 16.94 -52.93 32.85
C HIS A 523 16.70 -51.80 33.86
N LYS A 524 16.87 -52.17 35.13
CA LYS A 524 16.38 -51.53 36.35
C LYS A 524 17.54 -51.56 37.36
N GLN A 525 17.60 -50.53 38.23
CA GLN A 525 18.25 -50.53 39.56
C GLN A 525 19.81 -50.59 39.56
N GLU A 526 20.59 -49.96 40.44
CA GLU A 526 20.50 -49.59 41.88
C GLU A 526 21.35 -48.30 42.14
N ARG A 527 20.89 -47.26 42.84
CA ARG A 527 21.10 -46.91 44.29
C ARG A 527 22.43 -47.35 44.93
N ILE A 528 23.14 -46.42 45.61
CA ILE A 528 23.40 -46.39 47.08
C ILE A 528 24.43 -45.29 47.50
N TYR A 529 24.01 -44.40 48.44
CA TYR A 529 24.74 -43.75 49.58
C TYR A 529 25.92 -42.78 49.33
N ASP A 530 26.24 -41.76 50.15
CA ASP A 530 25.57 -40.96 51.19
C ASP A 530 26.57 -39.86 51.68
N ILE A 531 26.04 -38.78 52.29
CA ILE A 531 26.56 -38.03 53.47
C ILE A 531 27.86 -37.17 53.39
N ASN A 532 27.71 -35.83 53.55
CA ASN A 532 28.16 -34.95 54.67
C ASN A 532 28.12 -33.45 54.25
N GLN A 533 27.35 -32.57 54.92
CA GLN A 533 27.76 -31.61 55.99
C GLN A 533 29.02 -30.76 55.62
N SER A 534 29.09 -29.43 55.74
CA SER A 534 28.60 -28.49 56.77
C SER A 534 28.83 -27.01 56.39
N GLN A 535 27.91 -26.12 56.81
CA GLN A 535 28.06 -24.80 57.48
C GLN A 535 29.01 -23.65 57.03
N SER A 536 28.53 -22.43 57.40
CA SER A 536 29.23 -21.16 57.75
C SER A 536 29.47 -20.14 56.61
N THR A 537 28.70 -19.05 56.45
CA THR A 537 28.57 -17.75 57.20
C THR A 537 29.59 -16.66 56.82
N THR A 538 29.05 -15.43 56.62
CA THR A 538 29.64 -14.06 56.62
C THR A 538 30.60 -13.72 55.46
N GLU A 539 30.56 -12.56 54.79
CA GLU A 539 30.02 -11.21 55.06
C GLU A 539 29.08 -10.68 53.96
#